data_AF-A0A449DBB8-F1
#
_entry.id   AF-A0A449DBB8-F1
#
_cell.length_a   1.000
_cell.length_b   1.000
_cell.length_c   1.000
_cell.angle_alpha   90.00
_cell.angle_beta   90.00
_cell.angle_gamma   90.00
#
_symmetry.space_group_name_H-M   'P 1'
#
loop_
_entity.id
_entity.type
_entity.pdbx_description
1 polymer ?
#
loop_
_entity_poly.entity_id
_entity_poly.type
_entity_poly.pdbx_seq_one_letter_code
_entity_poly.pdbx_strand_id
1 'polypeptide(L)'
;MSRRARELTVDQTALVAAVRRISRQRTKINTNYVMSILRAREEGATFGAIAEAAGTSSQAVQEIVRRHGRVQRSEGSGDAARARTESAGTEVPAAAAE
;
A
#
# COMPACT_ATOMS: atom_id res chain seq x y z
N MET A 1 -26.04 -30.45 1.29
CA MET A 1 -25.00 -31.23 0.59
C MET A 1 -23.65 -30.94 1.23
N SER A 2 -23.13 -31.87 2.04
CA SER A 2 -21.84 -31.71 2.70
C SER A 2 -20.72 -32.04 1.71
N ARG A 3 -19.90 -31.07 1.34
CA ARG A 3 -18.68 -31.32 0.55
C ARG A 3 -17.65 -31.94 1.49
N ARG A 4 -17.66 -33.27 1.64
CA ARG A 4 -16.55 -33.97 2.31
C ARG A 4 -15.30 -33.66 1.49
N ALA A 5 -14.36 -32.92 2.09
CA ALA A 5 -13.06 -32.70 1.48
C ALA A 5 -12.43 -34.08 1.23
N ARG A 6 -12.14 -34.40 -0.04
CA ARG A 6 -11.40 -35.62 -0.37
C ARG A 6 -10.07 -35.56 0.37
N GLU A 7 -9.74 -36.61 1.11
CA GLU A 7 -8.41 -36.75 1.71
C GLU A 7 -7.39 -36.79 0.58
N LEU A 8 -6.42 -35.87 0.66
CA LEU A 8 -5.35 -35.76 -0.31
C LEU A 8 -4.34 -36.87 -0.03
N THR A 9 -3.78 -37.46 -1.08
CA THR A 9 -2.62 -38.34 -0.92
C THR A 9 -1.42 -37.54 -0.35
N VAL A 10 -0.40 -38.24 0.16
CA VAL A 10 0.81 -37.61 0.67
C VAL A 10 1.47 -36.73 -0.40
N ASP A 11 1.56 -37.23 -1.63
CA ASP A 11 2.14 -36.49 -2.76
C ASP A 11 1.31 -35.25 -3.12
N GLN A 12 -0.02 -35.35 -3.11
CA GLN A 12 -0.91 -34.21 -3.34
C GLN A 12 -0.76 -33.15 -2.23
N THR A 13 -0.61 -33.59 -0.98
CA THR A 13 -0.38 -32.69 0.16
C THR A 13 0.94 -31.95 0.03
N ALA A 14 2.01 -32.66 -0.37
CA ALA A 14 3.32 -32.06 -0.63
C ALA A 14 3.25 -31.03 -1.77
N LEU A 15 2.54 -31.35 -2.86
CA LEU A 15 2.32 -30.43 -3.98
C LEU A 15 1.57 -29.16 -3.55
N VAL A 16 0.48 -29.29 -2.78
CA VAL A 16 -0.28 -28.15 -2.26
C VAL A 16 0.58 -27.28 -1.32
N ALA A 17 1.43 -27.89 -0.50
CA ALA A 17 2.37 -27.14 0.35
C ALA A 17 3.39 -26.34 -0.48
N ALA A 18 3.91 -26.91 -1.56
CA ALA A 18 4.79 -26.22 -2.50
C ALA A 18 4.07 -25.04 -3.17
N VAL A 19 2.83 -25.23 -3.64
CA VAL A 19 2.00 -24.16 -4.21
C VAL A 19 1.80 -23.03 -3.19
N ARG A 20 1.46 -23.35 -1.93
CA ARG A 20 1.32 -22.35 -0.86
C ARG A 20 2.60 -21.54 -0.64
N ARG A 21 3.76 -22.20 -0.68
CA ARG A 21 5.07 -21.54 -0.55
C ARG A 21 5.34 -20.58 -1.71
N ILE A 22 5.12 -21.03 -2.95
CA ILE A 22 5.30 -20.22 -4.16
C ILE A 22 4.37 -19.01 -4.13
N SER A 23 3.09 -19.20 -3.78
CA SER A 23 2.13 -18.10 -3.68
C SER A 23 2.58 -17.04 -2.68
N ARG A 24 3.01 -17.44 -1.47
CA ARG A 24 3.54 -16.48 -0.48
C ARG A 24 4.78 -15.74 -0.99
N GLN A 25 5.68 -16.44 -1.67
CA GLN A 25 6.87 -15.83 -2.25
C GLN A 25 6.50 -14.80 -3.32
N ARG A 26 5.57 -15.14 -4.23
CA ARG A 26 5.08 -14.20 -5.26
C ARG A 26 4.40 -12.98 -4.65
N THR A 27 3.58 -13.16 -3.60
CA THR A 27 2.99 -12.05 -2.86
C THR A 27 4.07 -11.14 -2.28
N LYS A 28 5.07 -11.69 -1.58
CA LYS A 28 6.16 -10.90 -1.00
C LYS A 28 6.95 -10.13 -2.07
N ILE A 29 7.30 -10.79 -3.18
CA ILE A 29 7.99 -10.14 -4.31
C ILE A 29 7.13 -9.00 -4.87
N ASN A 30 5.84 -9.22 -5.05
CA ASN A 30 4.93 -8.21 -5.55
C ASN A 30 4.80 -7.02 -4.59
N THR A 31 4.70 -7.26 -3.27
CA THR A 31 4.70 -6.20 -2.26
C THR A 31 5.99 -5.39 -2.30
N ASN A 32 7.15 -6.05 -2.30
CA ASN A 32 8.45 -5.37 -2.37
C ASN A 32 8.56 -4.51 -3.63
N TYR A 33 8.16 -5.06 -4.78
CA TYR A 33 8.13 -4.36 -6.05
C TYR A 33 7.28 -3.08 -5.99
N VAL A 34 6.05 -3.19 -5.45
CA VAL A 34 5.15 -2.02 -5.30
C VAL A 34 5.75 -0.99 -4.33
N MET A 35 6.32 -1.41 -3.20
CA MET A 35 6.91 -0.50 -2.21
C MET A 35 8.12 0.25 -2.78
N SER A 36 8.97 -0.41 -3.55
CA SER A 36 10.11 0.24 -4.23
C SER A 36 9.65 1.31 -5.22
N ILE A 37 8.58 1.05 -5.98
CA ILE A 37 8.00 2.04 -6.90
C ILE A 37 7.46 3.26 -6.15
N LEU A 38 6.72 3.04 -5.06
CA LEU A 38 6.16 4.14 -4.26
C LEU A 38 7.27 5.00 -3.65
N ARG A 39 8.27 4.36 -3.05
CA ARG A 39 9.43 5.05 -2.47
C ARG A 39 10.18 5.88 -3.52
N ALA A 40 10.45 5.32 -4.70
CA ALA A 40 11.10 6.07 -5.78
C ALA A 40 10.28 7.30 -6.21
N ARG A 41 8.93 7.22 -6.19
CA ARG A 41 8.08 8.39 -6.42
C ARG A 41 8.10 9.40 -5.28
N GLU A 42 8.14 8.96 -4.04
CA GLU A 42 8.28 9.84 -2.87
C GLU A 42 9.63 10.60 -2.91
N GLU A 43 10.69 9.93 -3.35
CA GLU A 43 12.02 10.52 -3.58
C GLU A 43 12.08 11.40 -4.85
N GLY A 44 10.99 11.50 -5.61
CA GLY A 44 10.84 12.44 -6.74
C GLY A 44 11.17 11.88 -8.13
N ALA A 45 11.62 10.64 -8.26
CA ALA A 45 12.05 10.05 -9.55
C ALA A 45 10.89 9.92 -10.56
N THR A 46 11.03 10.38 -11.80
CA THR A 46 9.91 10.44 -12.76
C THR A 46 9.31 9.06 -13.09
N PHE A 47 8.04 9.01 -13.53
CA PHE A 47 7.41 7.76 -13.97
C PHE A 47 8.16 7.06 -15.12
N GLY A 48 8.84 7.83 -15.98
CA GLY A 48 9.71 7.31 -17.04
C GLY A 48 10.91 6.57 -16.47
N ALA A 49 11.69 7.22 -15.60
CA ALA A 49 12.89 6.64 -15.01
C ALA A 49 12.58 5.36 -14.20
N ILE A 50 11.48 5.37 -13.44
CA ILE A 50 11.06 4.17 -12.69
C ILE A 50 10.65 3.04 -13.65
N ALA A 51 9.95 3.36 -14.73
CA ALA A 51 9.49 2.38 -15.70
C ALA A 51 10.65 1.69 -16.42
N GLU A 52 11.67 2.46 -16.82
CA GLU A 52 12.90 1.94 -17.40
C GLU A 52 13.62 0.99 -16.44
N ALA A 53 13.81 1.40 -15.19
CA ALA A 53 14.47 0.56 -14.18
C ALA A 53 13.67 -0.71 -13.83
N ALA A 54 12.33 -0.61 -13.82
CA ALA A 54 11.44 -1.71 -13.52
C ALA A 54 11.16 -2.65 -14.72
N GLY A 55 11.60 -2.28 -15.93
CA GLY A 55 11.31 -3.03 -17.15
C GLY A 55 9.82 -3.06 -17.48
N THR A 56 9.11 -1.95 -17.24
CA THR A 56 7.66 -1.84 -17.45
C THR A 56 7.29 -0.53 -18.15
N SER A 57 6.00 -0.25 -18.35
CA SER A 57 5.53 1.01 -18.94
C SER A 57 5.28 2.08 -17.87
N SER A 58 5.47 3.35 -18.22
CA SER A 58 5.16 4.47 -17.30
C SER A 58 3.68 4.52 -16.90
N GLN A 59 2.79 4.04 -17.77
CA GLN A 59 1.37 3.88 -17.46
C GLN A 59 1.15 2.85 -16.34
N ALA A 60 1.86 1.71 -16.37
CA ALA A 60 1.78 0.72 -15.30
C ALA A 60 2.29 1.28 -13.97
N VAL A 61 3.39 2.04 -13.99
CA VAL A 61 3.91 2.72 -12.78
C VAL A 61 2.90 3.73 -12.24
N GLN A 62 2.32 4.57 -13.09
CA GLN A 62 1.30 5.55 -12.71
C GLN A 62 0.09 4.86 -12.08
N GLU A 63 -0.36 3.74 -12.64
CA GLU A 63 -1.46 2.96 -12.09
C GLU A 63 -1.13 2.36 -10.72
N ILE A 64 0.08 1.81 -10.54
CA ILE A 64 0.53 1.28 -9.24
C ILE A 64 0.50 2.38 -8.18
N VAL A 65 1.06 3.56 -8.49
CA VAL A 65 1.08 4.70 -7.58
C VAL A 65 -0.34 5.18 -7.26
N ARG A 66 -1.22 5.22 -8.26
CA ARG A 66 -2.64 5.59 -8.07
C ARG A 66 -3.37 4.62 -7.14
N ARG A 67 -3.14 3.31 -7.29
CA ARG A 67 -3.83 2.26 -6.51
C ARG A 67 -3.27 2.13 -5.10
N HIS A 68 -1.95 2.22 -4.93
CA HIS A 68 -1.26 1.88 -3.68
C HIS A 68 -0.72 3.10 -2.91
N GLY A 69 -0.54 4.26 -3.54
CA GLY A 69 -0.08 5.48 -2.87
C GLY A 69 -1.08 6.11 -1.89
N ARG A 70 -2.36 5.70 -1.94
CA ARG A 70 -3.34 6.01 -0.88
C ARG A 70 -3.24 5.04 0.30
N VAL A 71 -3.01 3.76 0.02
CA VAL A 71 -2.89 2.70 1.05
C VAL A 71 -1.67 2.97 1.95
N GLN A 72 -0.55 3.38 1.37
CA GLN A 72 0.65 3.74 2.14
C GLN A 72 0.43 4.97 3.04
N ARG A 73 -0.38 5.96 2.61
CA ARG A 73 -0.79 7.08 3.47
C ARG A 73 -1.72 6.65 4.61
N SER A 74 -2.58 5.65 4.41
CA SER A 74 -3.45 5.15 5.48
C SER A 74 -2.71 4.28 6.50
N GLU A 75 -1.67 3.54 6.10
CA GLU A 75 -0.84 2.75 7.03
C GLU A 75 0.33 3.55 7.64
N GLY A 76 0.70 4.68 7.04
CA GLY A 76 1.80 5.55 7.50
C GLY A 76 1.38 6.91 8.08
N SER A 77 0.10 7.26 8.09
CA SER A 77 -0.39 8.55 8.63
C SER A 77 -1.41 8.35 9.73
N GLY A 78 -0.95 7.78 10.85
CA GLY A 78 -1.66 7.80 12.12
C GLY A 78 -1.52 9.10 12.92
N ASP A 79 -0.68 10.07 12.53
CA ASP A 79 -0.43 11.22 13.43
C ASP A 79 -0.12 12.60 12.81
N ALA A 80 0.14 12.77 11.50
CA ALA A 80 0.70 14.05 11.01
C ALA A 80 -0.27 14.97 10.23
N ALA A 81 -1.53 14.60 10.01
CA ALA A 81 -2.42 15.32 9.08
C ALA A 81 -3.74 15.83 9.70
N ARG A 82 -3.75 16.18 10.99
CA ARG A 82 -4.84 17.00 11.59
C ARG A 82 -4.46 18.43 11.94
N ALA A 83 -3.20 18.84 11.82
CA ALA A 83 -2.79 20.22 12.04
C ALA A 83 -2.71 20.98 10.72
N ARG A 84 -3.86 21.36 10.12
CA ARG A 84 -3.94 22.49 9.17
C ARG A 84 -5.37 22.83 8.69
N THR A 85 -6.39 22.73 9.54
CA THR A 85 -7.67 23.40 9.23
C THR A 85 -8.44 23.82 10.48
N GLU A 86 -7.81 24.56 11.39
CA GLU A 86 -8.57 25.51 12.24
C GLU A 86 -7.91 26.86 12.09
N SER A 87 -8.46 27.63 11.16
CA SER A 87 -8.14 29.02 10.94
C SER A 87 -8.39 29.81 12.21
N ALA A 88 -7.36 30.57 12.57
CA ALA A 88 -7.43 31.76 13.39
C ALA A 88 -8.79 32.47 13.42
N GLY A 89 -9.24 32.78 14.64
CA GLY A 89 -9.60 34.15 15.00
C GLY A 89 -11.08 34.50 14.96
N THR A 90 -11.73 34.49 16.12
CA THR A 90 -12.12 35.73 16.82
C THR A 90 -12.50 35.36 18.25
N GLU A 91 -11.53 35.56 19.15
CA GLU A 91 -11.78 35.64 20.58
C GLU A 91 -12.49 36.98 20.85
N VAL A 92 -13.69 36.94 21.41
CA VAL A 92 -14.30 38.11 22.06
C VAL A 92 -14.18 37.86 23.56
N PRO A 93 -13.40 38.67 24.31
CA PRO A 93 -13.26 38.46 25.74
C PRO A 93 -14.52 38.92 26.48
N ALA A 94 -14.93 38.09 27.44
CA ALA A 94 -15.98 38.40 28.40
C ALA A 94 -15.42 39.18 29.61
N ALA A 95 -16.29 40.02 30.17
CA ALA A 95 -16.31 40.61 31.52
C ALA A 95 -15.47 41.88 31.80
N ALA A 96 -16.14 42.98 32.19
CA ALA A 96 -16.29 43.40 33.60
C ALA A 96 -16.93 44.82 33.73
N ALA A 97 -17.81 44.93 34.74
CA ALA A 97 -18.21 46.09 35.57
C ALA A 97 -17.91 47.55 35.13
N GLU A 98 -18.95 48.40 35.10
CA GLU A 98 -19.40 49.25 36.22
C GLU A 98 -20.91 49.55 36.10
#